data_AF-A0A9K3N4W3-F1
#
_entry.id   AF-A0A9K3N4W3-F1
#
_cell.length_a   1.000
_cell.length_b   1.000
_cell.length_c   1.000
_cell.angle_alpha   90.00
_cell.angle_beta   90.00
_cell.angle_gamma   90.00
#
_symmetry.space_group_name_H-M   'P 1'
#
loop_
_entity.id
_entity.type
_entity.pdbx_description
1 polymer ?
#
loop_
_entity_poly.entity_id
_entity_poly.type
_entity_poly.pdbx_seq_one_letter_code
_entity_poly.pdbx_strand_id
1 'polypeptide(L)'
;MNDPSACREILRGVGTPFETAHARGISRQNLQSQLACMLVGGSIVANAIMEDYTTLARREEETIWLRAQEEAMMKTTQAAEAANAALVKEKTAAEAAVKEAETRSVTALKEAEAHAAKELVDANADRTKLNKVVEELQEARDGLATSLVKVTDDHAWMRQHGIRHIVEAILNAPENATAVTDMNECARQAGFKAAYEKCLNDVNPFFSSKFTNERSGFHGVDTEAAYDVAVDAYNNLSIPTLDRIDRCLEAEDYVDRLHMLFNPTKEGKGTSGSNVE
;
A
#
# COMPACT_ATOMS: atom_id res chain seq x y z
N MET A 1 -7.69 -49.51 -142.21
CA MET A 1 -7.36 -50.70 -141.39
C MET A 1 -7.34 -50.20 -139.95
N ASN A 2 -8.54 -50.13 -139.37
CA ASN A 2 -9.05 -51.15 -138.44
C ASN A 2 -8.25 -51.07 -137.13
N ASP A 3 -8.70 -50.35 -136.10
CA ASP A 3 -9.98 -50.51 -135.39
C ASP A 3 -10.11 -51.94 -134.84
N PRO A 4 -10.92 -52.16 -133.81
CA PRO A 4 -10.75 -51.79 -132.42
C PRO A 4 -11.00 -53.03 -131.56
N SER A 5 -10.61 -53.00 -130.30
CA SER A 5 -11.40 -53.71 -129.28
C SER A 5 -11.16 -53.03 -127.95
N ALA A 6 -11.96 -51.99 -127.74
CA ALA A 6 -13.19 -52.24 -127.00
C ALA A 6 -12.82 -52.33 -125.52
N CYS A 7 -12.75 -51.19 -124.85
CA CYS A 7 -13.94 -50.42 -124.44
C CYS A 7 -14.97 -51.21 -123.63
N ARG A 8 -14.67 -52.41 -123.19
CA ARG A 8 -15.50 -53.17 -122.28
C ARG A 8 -14.48 -53.93 -121.47
N GLU A 9 -14.10 -53.52 -120.28
CA GLU A 9 -14.97 -53.73 -119.12
C GLU A 9 -14.43 -53.07 -117.85
N ILE A 10 -13.48 -52.13 -117.94
CA ILE A 10 -12.92 -51.45 -116.74
C ILE A 10 -13.65 -50.11 -116.44
N LEU A 11 -14.60 -49.70 -117.29
CA LEU A 11 -15.53 -48.58 -117.03
C LEU A 11 -16.64 -48.96 -116.03
N ARG A 12 -16.28 -48.99 -114.74
CA ARG A 12 -17.11 -48.67 -113.56
C ARG A 12 -16.15 -48.11 -112.51
N GLY A 13 -15.92 -46.79 -112.40
CA GLY A 13 -16.85 -45.74 -111.96
C GLY A 13 -16.92 -45.76 -110.41
N VAL A 14 -16.67 -44.71 -109.62
CA VAL A 14 -16.55 -43.24 -109.75
C VAL A 14 -15.86 -42.79 -108.44
N GLY A 15 -14.98 -41.79 -108.30
CA GLY A 15 -14.45 -40.73 -109.15
C GLY A 15 -13.81 -39.72 -108.19
N THR A 16 -12.48 -39.60 -108.25
CA THR A 16 -11.57 -38.97 -107.26
C THR A 16 -10.80 -37.79 -107.92
N PRO A 17 -9.79 -37.16 -107.27
CA PRO A 17 -10.02 -36.06 -106.34
C PRO A 17 -8.97 -34.93 -106.51
N PHE A 18 -8.86 -34.31 -107.69
CA PHE A 18 -7.91 -33.19 -107.87
C PHE A 18 -8.39 -32.03 -108.76
N GLU A 19 -9.26 -32.20 -109.77
CA GLU A 19 -9.49 -31.09 -110.73
C GLU A 19 -10.89 -31.10 -111.34
N THR A 20 -11.89 -30.46 -110.71
CA THR A 20 -13.19 -30.25 -111.40
C THR A 20 -14.03 -29.05 -110.93
N ALA A 21 -13.40 -27.95 -110.48
CA ALA A 21 -14.05 -26.63 -110.55
C ALA A 21 -13.06 -25.46 -110.75
N HIS A 22 -11.85 -25.77 -111.23
CA HIS A 22 -10.91 -24.81 -111.84
C HIS A 22 -11.23 -24.56 -113.34
N ALA A 23 -12.41 -24.97 -113.85
CA ALA A 23 -12.71 -24.93 -115.28
C ALA A 23 -14.18 -24.64 -115.65
N ARG A 24 -14.84 -23.68 -114.98
CA ARG A 24 -16.04 -23.04 -115.56
C ARG A 24 -16.07 -21.56 -115.21
N GLY A 25 -15.75 -20.72 -116.19
CA GLY A 25 -15.94 -19.28 -116.09
C GLY A 25 -14.69 -18.43 -116.26
N ILE A 26 -13.76 -18.84 -117.14
CA ILE A 26 -13.03 -17.85 -117.94
C ILE A 26 -14.12 -17.14 -118.77
N SER A 27 -14.72 -16.10 -118.20
CA SER A 27 -15.83 -15.37 -118.82
C SER A 27 -15.51 -13.88 -118.80
N ARG A 28 -15.23 -13.33 -120.00
CA ARG A 28 -15.00 -11.91 -120.33
C ARG A 28 -13.88 -11.15 -119.61
N GLN A 29 -13.62 -11.39 -118.33
CA GLN A 29 -12.68 -10.59 -117.52
C GLN A 29 -11.21 -10.84 -117.88
N ASN A 30 -10.81 -12.07 -118.21
CA ASN A 30 -9.44 -12.33 -118.70
C ASN A 30 -9.23 -11.83 -120.15
N LEU A 31 -10.31 -11.71 -120.94
CA LEU A 31 -10.29 -11.03 -122.25
C LEU A 31 -10.24 -9.50 -122.07
N GLN A 32 -10.92 -8.95 -121.04
CA GLN A 32 -10.73 -7.57 -120.58
C GLN A 32 -9.34 -7.35 -120.01
N SER A 33 -8.73 -8.32 -119.31
CA SER A 33 -7.40 -8.17 -118.71
C SER A 33 -6.29 -8.23 -119.76
N GLN A 34 -6.46 -9.03 -120.83
CA GLN A 34 -5.55 -9.00 -121.99
C GLN A 34 -5.81 -7.81 -122.93
N LEU A 35 -7.06 -7.35 -123.12
CA LEU A 35 -7.34 -6.08 -123.82
C LEU A 35 -6.92 -4.86 -122.99
N ALA A 36 -7.01 -4.90 -121.66
CA ALA A 36 -6.59 -3.80 -120.78
C ALA A 36 -5.06 -3.69 -120.70
N CYS A 37 -4.31 -4.80 -120.74
CA CYS A 37 -2.85 -4.70 -120.87
C CYS A 37 -2.40 -4.16 -122.23
N MET A 38 -3.21 -4.23 -123.29
CA MET A 38 -2.92 -3.62 -124.59
C MET A 38 -3.55 -2.22 -124.79
N LEU A 39 -4.49 -1.77 -123.94
CA LEU A 39 -5.15 -0.45 -124.03
C LEU A 39 -4.96 0.47 -122.79
N VAL A 40 -4.40 0.00 -121.68
CA VAL A 40 -4.22 0.76 -120.42
C VAL A 40 -2.74 0.95 -120.08
N GLY A 41 -1.87 0.96 -121.09
CA GLY A 41 -0.51 1.49 -121.00
C GLY A 41 -0.44 3.02 -121.05
N GLY A 42 -1.54 3.75 -120.83
CA GLY A 42 -1.57 5.18 -121.13
C GLY A 42 -2.61 6.07 -120.42
N SER A 43 -3.30 5.64 -119.35
CA SER A 43 -4.25 6.53 -118.65
C SER A 43 -4.03 6.59 -117.14
N ILE A 44 -3.71 7.81 -116.66
CA ILE A 44 -3.43 8.23 -115.28
C ILE A 44 -4.55 7.86 -114.28
N VAL A 45 -5.76 7.55 -114.77
CA VAL A 45 -6.94 7.27 -113.93
C VAL A 45 -6.92 5.86 -113.30
N ALA A 46 -6.29 4.87 -113.93
CA ALA A 46 -6.27 3.49 -113.41
C ALA A 46 -5.33 3.31 -112.20
N ASN A 47 -4.26 4.11 -112.12
CA ASN A 47 -3.35 4.11 -110.97
C ASN A 47 -4.01 4.74 -109.73
N ALA A 48 -4.81 5.80 -109.92
CA ALA A 48 -5.52 6.47 -108.83
C ALA A 48 -6.55 5.57 -108.11
N ILE A 49 -7.22 4.67 -108.84
CA ILE A 49 -8.28 3.82 -108.27
C ILE A 49 -7.73 2.64 -107.44
N MET A 50 -6.55 2.10 -107.78
CA MET A 50 -5.91 1.05 -106.96
C MET A 50 -5.24 1.62 -105.70
N GLU A 51 -4.69 2.84 -105.77
CA GLU A 51 -4.24 3.56 -104.58
C GLU A 51 -5.41 3.88 -103.64
N ASP A 52 -6.59 4.23 -104.18
CA ASP A 52 -7.79 4.45 -103.36
C ASP A 52 -8.27 3.16 -102.66
N TYR A 53 -8.19 1.98 -103.28
CA TYR A 53 -8.62 0.73 -102.64
C TYR A 53 -7.67 0.24 -101.53
N THR A 54 -6.37 0.39 -101.72
CA THR A 54 -5.35 0.02 -100.71
C THR A 54 -5.33 1.01 -99.54
N THR A 55 -5.65 2.28 -99.80
CA THR A 55 -5.83 3.28 -98.73
C THR A 55 -7.12 3.09 -97.95
N LEU A 56 -8.22 2.63 -98.58
CA LEU A 56 -9.46 2.29 -97.88
C LEU A 56 -9.31 1.09 -96.95
N ALA A 57 -8.66 0.00 -97.38
CA ALA A 57 -8.42 -1.16 -96.52
C ALA A 57 -7.58 -0.80 -95.27
N ARG A 58 -6.55 0.05 -95.44
CA ARG A 58 -5.75 0.57 -94.32
C ARG A 58 -6.56 1.47 -93.39
N ARG A 59 -7.47 2.30 -93.93
CA ARG A 59 -8.39 3.11 -93.12
C ARG A 59 -9.40 2.27 -92.34
N GLU A 60 -9.87 1.16 -92.88
CA GLU A 60 -10.78 0.25 -92.16
C GLU A 60 -10.10 -0.38 -90.94
N GLU A 61 -8.86 -0.85 -91.08
CA GLU A 61 -8.05 -1.36 -89.95
C GLU A 61 -7.76 -0.28 -88.90
N GLU A 62 -7.46 0.95 -89.32
CA GLU A 62 -7.28 2.10 -88.43
C GLU A 62 -8.55 2.40 -87.61
N THR A 63 -9.76 2.28 -88.19
CA THR A 63 -11.01 2.50 -87.45
C THR A 63 -11.36 1.39 -86.45
N ILE A 64 -10.90 0.16 -86.69
CA ILE A 64 -11.07 -0.96 -85.76
C ILE A 64 -10.11 -0.76 -84.57
N TRP A 65 -8.88 -0.35 -84.84
CA TRP A 65 -7.89 -0.06 -83.80
C TRP A 65 -8.30 1.15 -82.96
N LEU A 66 -8.82 2.22 -83.59
CA LEU A 66 -9.35 3.40 -82.89
C LEU A 66 -10.58 3.07 -82.02
N ARG A 67 -11.53 2.27 -82.52
CA ARG A 67 -12.67 1.81 -81.71
C ARG A 67 -12.24 0.93 -80.54
N ALA A 68 -11.27 0.03 -80.75
CA ALA A 68 -10.71 -0.78 -79.67
C ALA A 68 -9.96 0.07 -78.64
N GLN A 69 -9.26 1.12 -79.08
CA GLN A 69 -8.59 2.09 -78.21
C GLN A 69 -9.59 2.93 -77.40
N GLU A 70 -10.69 3.36 -78.00
CA GLU A 70 -11.79 4.07 -77.34
C GLU A 70 -12.51 3.19 -76.31
N GLU A 71 -12.83 1.93 -76.66
CA GLU A 71 -13.43 0.98 -75.70
C GLU A 71 -12.49 0.64 -74.54
N ALA A 72 -11.19 0.53 -74.79
CA ALA A 72 -10.18 0.36 -73.75
C ALA A 72 -10.10 1.59 -72.84
N MET A 73 -10.12 2.80 -73.40
CA MET A 73 -10.18 4.05 -72.62
C MET A 73 -11.47 4.16 -71.80
N MET A 74 -12.63 3.76 -72.35
CA MET A 74 -13.89 3.79 -71.60
C MET A 74 -13.94 2.77 -70.46
N LYS A 75 -13.32 1.60 -70.62
CA LYS A 75 -13.20 0.62 -69.53
C LYS A 75 -12.23 1.10 -68.45
N THR A 76 -11.13 1.77 -68.81
CA THR A 76 -10.20 2.31 -67.81
C THR A 76 -10.79 3.50 -67.07
N THR A 77 -11.58 4.36 -67.72
CA THR A 77 -12.30 5.45 -67.04
C THR A 77 -13.38 4.92 -66.12
N GLN A 78 -14.20 3.96 -66.54
CA GLN A 78 -15.19 3.33 -65.67
C GLN A 78 -14.56 2.59 -64.47
N ALA A 79 -13.44 1.89 -64.68
CA ALA A 79 -12.69 1.27 -63.61
C ALA A 79 -12.11 2.30 -62.63
N ALA A 80 -11.60 3.43 -63.14
CA ALA A 80 -11.10 4.54 -62.32
C ALA A 80 -12.22 5.23 -61.52
N GLU A 81 -13.40 5.41 -62.11
CA GLU A 81 -14.58 5.96 -61.43
C GLU A 81 -15.07 5.04 -60.31
N ALA A 82 -15.12 3.73 -60.57
CA ALA A 82 -15.48 2.74 -59.55
C ALA A 82 -14.47 2.70 -58.40
N ALA A 83 -13.16 2.78 -58.69
CA ALA A 83 -12.11 2.83 -57.69
C ALA A 83 -12.17 4.12 -56.85
N ASN A 84 -12.40 5.27 -57.47
CA ASN A 84 -12.59 6.54 -56.77
C ASN A 84 -13.83 6.52 -55.86
N ALA A 85 -14.94 5.93 -56.32
CA ALA A 85 -16.14 5.78 -55.50
C ALA A 85 -15.91 4.85 -54.28
N ALA A 86 -15.12 3.78 -54.44
CA ALA A 86 -14.73 2.90 -53.34
C ALA A 86 -13.83 3.62 -52.32
N LEU A 87 -12.81 4.36 -52.78
CA LEU A 87 -11.93 5.16 -51.93
C LEU A 87 -12.68 6.24 -51.15
N VAL A 88 -13.67 6.89 -51.75
CA VAL A 88 -14.52 7.88 -51.04
C VAL A 88 -15.36 7.22 -49.95
N LYS A 89 -15.90 6.02 -50.20
CA LYS A 89 -16.64 5.25 -49.18
C LYS A 89 -15.73 4.79 -48.04
N GLU A 90 -14.53 4.30 -48.34
CA GLU A 90 -13.57 3.91 -47.31
C GLU A 90 -13.07 5.12 -46.50
N LYS A 91 -12.79 6.25 -47.16
CA LYS A 91 -12.39 7.49 -46.48
C LYS A 91 -13.48 7.99 -45.51
N THR A 92 -14.74 7.97 -45.93
CA THR A 92 -15.87 8.40 -45.08
C THR A 92 -16.11 7.43 -43.92
N ALA A 93 -15.96 6.13 -44.13
CA ALA A 93 -16.02 5.13 -43.07
C ALA A 93 -14.86 5.28 -42.07
N ALA A 94 -13.63 5.54 -42.56
CA ALA A 94 -12.46 5.78 -41.72
C ALA A 94 -12.61 7.08 -40.90
N GLU A 95 -13.09 8.17 -41.51
CA GLU A 95 -13.35 9.43 -40.80
C GLU A 95 -14.45 9.29 -39.72
N ALA A 96 -15.48 8.47 -39.97
CA ALA A 96 -16.50 8.16 -38.98
C ALA A 96 -15.92 7.33 -37.80
N ALA A 97 -15.11 6.32 -38.10
CA ALA A 97 -14.44 5.50 -37.09
C ALA A 97 -13.45 6.31 -36.23
N VAL A 98 -12.73 7.28 -36.84
CA VAL A 98 -11.82 8.18 -36.11
C VAL A 98 -12.60 9.08 -35.14
N LYS A 99 -13.72 9.68 -35.56
CA LYS A 99 -14.57 10.51 -34.68
C LYS A 99 -15.17 9.69 -33.53
N GLU A 100 -15.57 8.46 -33.81
CA GLU A 100 -16.10 7.55 -32.79
C GLU A 100 -15.00 7.12 -31.80
N ALA A 101 -13.78 6.87 -32.27
CA ALA A 101 -12.64 6.57 -31.41
C ALA A 101 -12.21 7.77 -30.55
N GLU A 102 -12.24 8.98 -31.11
CA GLU A 102 -11.91 10.22 -30.40
C GLU A 102 -12.94 10.54 -29.30
N THR A 103 -14.23 10.34 -29.57
CA THR A 103 -15.26 10.53 -28.55
C THR A 103 -15.20 9.46 -27.45
N ARG A 104 -14.88 8.21 -27.78
CA ARG A 104 -14.61 7.14 -26.81
C ARG A 104 -13.37 7.40 -25.96
N SER A 105 -12.29 7.93 -26.54
CA SER A 105 -11.07 8.24 -25.78
C SER A 105 -11.27 9.43 -24.85
N VAL A 106 -11.96 10.48 -25.30
CA VAL A 106 -12.30 11.64 -24.46
C VAL A 106 -13.24 11.26 -23.31
N THR A 107 -14.21 10.36 -23.54
CA THR A 107 -15.11 9.90 -22.46
C THR A 107 -14.38 9.02 -21.45
N ALA A 108 -13.58 8.06 -21.90
CA ALA A 108 -12.75 7.24 -21.01
C ALA A 108 -11.75 8.07 -20.18
N LEU A 109 -11.14 9.10 -20.77
CA LEU A 109 -10.25 10.01 -20.05
C LEU A 109 -11.00 10.78 -18.95
N LYS A 110 -12.19 11.31 -19.24
CA LYS A 110 -13.01 12.01 -18.22
C LYS A 110 -13.45 11.09 -17.08
N GLU A 111 -13.80 9.84 -17.39
CA GLU A 111 -14.14 8.85 -16.36
C GLU A 111 -12.93 8.49 -15.49
N ALA A 112 -11.76 8.30 -16.08
CA ALA A 112 -10.52 8.05 -15.36
C ALA A 112 -10.10 9.25 -14.48
N GLU A 113 -10.21 10.47 -14.99
CA GLU A 113 -9.97 11.70 -14.22
C GLU A 113 -10.95 11.83 -13.04
N ALA A 114 -12.23 11.53 -13.24
CA ALA A 114 -13.22 11.55 -12.17
C ALA A 114 -12.94 10.48 -11.10
N HIS A 115 -12.51 9.28 -11.51
CA HIS A 115 -12.15 8.21 -10.57
C HIS A 115 -10.89 8.56 -9.76
N ALA A 116 -9.85 9.08 -10.43
CA ALA A 116 -8.62 9.53 -9.78
C ALA A 116 -8.87 10.70 -8.82
N ALA A 117 -9.74 11.65 -9.20
CA ALA A 117 -10.13 12.75 -8.32
C ALA A 117 -10.86 12.25 -7.07
N LYS A 118 -11.76 11.27 -7.21
CA LYS A 118 -12.46 10.65 -6.08
C LYS A 118 -11.49 9.92 -5.16
N GLU A 119 -10.60 9.10 -5.72
CA GLU A 119 -9.59 8.37 -4.93
C GLU A 119 -8.65 9.33 -4.19
N LEU A 120 -8.26 10.45 -4.80
CA LEU A 120 -7.48 11.50 -4.13
C LEU A 120 -8.24 12.13 -2.97
N VAL A 121 -9.55 12.38 -3.12
CA VAL A 121 -10.39 12.92 -2.04
C VAL A 121 -10.52 11.92 -0.90
N ASP A 122 -10.80 10.65 -1.21
CA ASP A 122 -10.93 9.58 -0.22
C ASP A 122 -9.61 9.36 0.53
N ALA A 123 -8.48 9.29 -0.19
CA ALA A 123 -7.14 9.20 0.40
C ALA A 123 -6.80 10.42 1.26
N ASN A 124 -7.22 11.62 0.85
CA ASN A 124 -7.00 12.82 1.66
C ASN A 124 -7.85 12.81 2.93
N ALA A 125 -9.10 12.33 2.87
CA ALA A 125 -9.95 12.16 4.04
C ALA A 125 -9.34 11.14 5.03
N ASP A 126 -8.81 10.02 4.53
CA ASP A 126 -8.15 9.02 5.36
C ASP A 126 -6.83 9.55 5.95
N ARG A 127 -6.05 10.32 5.18
CA ARG A 127 -4.88 11.03 5.70
C ARG A 127 -5.24 12.00 6.82
N THR A 128 -6.35 12.74 6.70
CA THR A 128 -6.82 13.62 7.79
C THR A 128 -7.21 12.83 9.03
N LYS A 129 -7.89 11.69 8.90
CA LYS A 129 -8.20 10.81 10.03
C LYS A 129 -6.94 10.27 10.69
N LEU A 130 -5.98 9.80 9.88
CA LEU A 130 -4.69 9.29 10.36
C LEU A 130 -3.91 10.37 11.11
N ASN A 131 -3.85 11.60 10.58
CA ASN A 131 -3.19 12.72 11.26
C ASN A 131 -3.82 12.99 12.62
N LYS A 132 -5.15 12.97 12.73
CA LYS A 132 -5.84 13.14 14.01
C LYS A 132 -5.47 12.03 15.01
N VAL A 133 -5.43 10.78 14.56
CA VAL A 133 -5.01 9.65 15.40
C VAL A 133 -3.55 9.81 15.85
N VAL A 134 -2.67 10.30 14.96
CA VAL A 134 -1.27 10.59 15.30
C VAL A 134 -1.16 11.68 16.36
N GLU A 135 -1.94 12.76 16.25
CA GLU A 135 -2.00 13.82 17.26
C GLU A 135 -2.50 13.30 18.61
N GLU A 136 -3.61 12.55 18.63
CA GLU A 136 -4.15 11.94 19.85
C GLU A 136 -3.14 10.97 20.51
N LEU A 137 -2.41 10.18 19.71
CA LEU A 137 -1.35 9.28 20.21
C LEU A 137 -0.12 10.05 20.70
N GLN A 138 0.23 11.16 20.06
CA GLN A 138 1.33 12.02 20.48
C GLN A 138 1.04 12.64 21.86
N GLU A 139 -0.17 13.17 22.05
CA GLU A 139 -0.63 13.73 23.33
C GLU A 139 -0.65 12.66 24.43
N ALA A 140 -1.16 11.46 24.14
CA ALA A 140 -1.14 10.34 25.07
C ALA A 140 0.28 9.92 25.45
N ARG A 141 1.20 9.89 24.47
CA ARG A 141 2.62 9.57 24.68
C ARG A 141 3.31 10.63 25.53
N ASP A 142 3.03 11.91 25.30
CA ASP A 142 3.61 13.01 26.08
C ASP A 142 3.08 13.00 27.52
N GLY A 143 1.77 12.74 27.71
CA GLY A 143 1.19 12.52 29.03
C GLY A 143 1.82 11.34 29.78
N LEU A 144 2.05 10.22 29.08
CA LEU A 144 2.75 9.07 29.65
C LEU A 144 4.21 9.39 29.99
N ALA A 145 4.92 10.16 29.14
CA ALA A 145 6.29 10.58 29.41
C ALA A 145 6.38 11.45 30.67
N THR A 146 5.44 12.40 30.85
CA THR A 146 5.36 13.20 32.07
C THR A 146 5.06 12.32 33.29
N SER A 147 4.13 11.38 33.19
CA SER A 147 3.83 10.44 34.28
C SER A 147 5.04 9.56 34.62
N LEU A 148 5.81 9.13 33.63
CA LEU A 148 7.01 8.32 33.84
C LEU A 148 8.08 9.11 34.59
N VAL A 149 8.34 10.36 34.19
CA VAL A 149 9.28 11.25 34.90
C VAL A 149 8.86 11.41 36.35
N LYS A 150 7.57 11.68 36.61
CA LYS A 150 7.05 11.79 37.98
C LYS A 150 7.32 10.52 38.80
N VAL A 151 6.94 9.34 38.28
CA VAL A 151 7.16 8.07 38.98
C VAL A 151 8.65 7.79 39.21
N THR A 152 9.53 8.15 38.28
CA THR A 152 10.97 7.97 38.46
C THR A 152 11.54 8.90 39.54
N ASP A 153 11.07 10.14 39.61
CA ASP A 153 11.48 11.10 40.62
C ASP A 153 10.96 10.69 42.01
N ASP A 154 9.69 10.30 42.09
CA ASP A 154 9.03 9.77 43.29
C ASP A 154 9.78 8.54 43.83
N HIS A 155 10.13 7.61 42.95
CA HIS A 155 10.89 6.42 43.32
C HIS A 155 12.33 6.76 43.77
N ALA A 156 13.00 7.69 43.09
CA ALA A 156 14.32 8.15 43.49
C ALA A 156 14.29 8.81 44.87
N TRP A 157 13.26 9.61 45.16
CA TRP A 157 13.08 10.23 46.46
C TRP A 157 12.84 9.19 47.57
N MET A 158 11.93 8.23 47.34
CA MET A 158 11.66 7.16 48.32
C MET A 158 12.93 6.37 48.67
N ARG A 159 13.75 6.07 47.67
CA ARG A 159 15.01 5.35 47.83
C ARG A 159 16.05 6.14 48.63
N GLN A 160 16.15 7.45 48.40
CA GLN A 160 17.18 8.29 49.02
C GLN A 160 16.77 8.83 50.40
N HIS A 161 15.48 9.12 50.59
CA HIS A 161 14.97 9.89 51.72
C HIS A 161 13.80 9.20 52.43
N GLY A 162 12.83 8.66 51.66
CA GLY A 162 11.57 8.14 52.21
C GLY A 162 11.77 7.06 53.28
N ILE A 163 12.54 6.01 52.96
CA ILE A 163 12.81 4.90 53.91
C ILE A 163 13.49 5.42 55.19
N ARG A 164 14.48 6.31 55.03
CA ARG A 164 15.19 6.89 56.17
C ARG A 164 14.23 7.66 57.08
N HIS A 165 13.36 8.51 56.51
CA HIS A 165 12.41 9.29 57.29
C HIS A 165 11.36 8.41 58.00
N ILE A 166 10.88 7.34 57.35
CA ILE A 166 9.99 6.36 57.99
C ILE A 166 10.68 5.72 59.19
N VAL A 167 11.91 5.23 59.02
CA VAL A 167 12.68 4.61 60.11
C VAL A 167 12.96 5.59 61.24
N GLU A 168 13.39 6.82 60.91
CA GLU A 168 13.60 7.88 61.90
C GLU A 168 12.32 8.20 62.67
N ALA A 169 11.16 8.25 61.99
CA ALA A 169 9.88 8.54 62.63
C ALA A 169 9.45 7.43 63.60
N ILE A 170 9.75 6.16 63.29
CA ILE A 170 9.49 5.02 64.17
C ILE A 170 10.44 5.06 65.38
N LEU A 171 11.75 5.21 65.13
CA LEU A 171 12.76 5.17 66.19
C LEU A 171 12.61 6.34 67.17
N ASN A 172 12.25 7.53 66.66
CA ASN A 172 12.05 8.73 67.46
C ASN A 172 10.62 8.86 68.01
N ALA A 173 9.74 7.88 67.77
CA ALA A 173 8.40 7.91 68.35
C ALA A 173 8.50 7.87 69.90
N PRO A 174 7.81 8.76 70.62
CA PRO A 174 7.89 8.81 72.07
C PRO A 174 7.41 7.49 72.71
N GLU A 175 6.43 6.82 72.11
CA GLU A 175 5.93 5.52 72.55
C GLU A 175 7.04 4.45 72.50
N ASN A 176 7.84 4.45 71.43
CA ASN A 176 8.97 3.54 71.28
C ASN A 176 10.08 3.86 72.29
N ALA A 177 10.41 5.14 72.49
CA ALA A 177 11.40 5.55 73.46
C ALA A 177 11.01 5.16 74.90
N THR A 178 9.75 5.36 75.28
CA THR A 178 9.23 4.94 76.59
C THR A 178 9.26 3.42 76.75
N ALA A 179 8.74 2.66 75.78
CA ALA A 179 8.71 1.20 75.86
C ALA A 179 10.12 0.59 75.96
N VAL A 180 11.09 1.09 75.19
CA VAL A 180 12.49 0.63 75.28
C VAL A 180 13.12 0.99 76.62
N THR A 181 12.81 2.17 77.17
CA THR A 181 13.32 2.59 78.49
C THR A 181 12.78 1.68 79.59
N ASP A 182 11.48 1.39 79.57
CA ASP A 182 10.82 0.52 80.55
C ASP A 182 11.36 -0.91 80.44
N MET A 183 11.47 -1.46 79.22
CA MET A 183 12.05 -2.78 78.98
C MET A 183 13.49 -2.88 79.49
N ASN A 184 14.33 -1.86 79.24
CA ASN A 184 15.72 -1.83 79.71
C ASN A 184 15.80 -1.76 81.24
N GLU A 185 14.92 -0.99 81.87
CA GLU A 185 14.87 -0.87 83.32
C GLU A 185 14.41 -2.19 83.97
N CYS A 186 13.37 -2.84 83.44
CA CYS A 186 12.93 -4.15 83.92
C CYS A 186 14.02 -5.21 83.71
N ALA A 187 14.69 -5.23 82.56
CA ALA A 187 15.82 -6.13 82.29
C ALA A 187 16.95 -5.92 83.29
N ARG A 188 17.27 -4.67 83.60
CA ARG A 188 18.29 -4.30 84.57
C ARG A 188 17.92 -4.80 85.97
N GLN A 189 16.68 -4.60 86.41
CA GLN A 189 16.19 -5.05 87.72
C GLN A 189 16.20 -6.58 87.83
N ALA A 190 15.73 -7.29 86.79
CA ALA A 190 15.78 -8.75 86.72
C ALA A 190 17.22 -9.27 86.79
N GLY A 191 18.12 -8.68 86.00
CA GLY A 191 19.54 -9.00 86.03
C GLY A 191 20.19 -8.77 87.39
N PHE A 192 19.86 -7.66 88.07
CA PHE A 192 20.39 -7.38 89.42
C PHE A 192 19.90 -8.38 90.46
N LYS A 193 18.61 -8.76 90.44
CA LYS A 193 18.07 -9.77 91.34
C LYS A 193 18.74 -11.12 91.12
N ALA A 194 18.81 -11.57 89.87
CA ALA A 194 19.44 -12.85 89.51
C ALA A 194 20.94 -12.90 89.88
N ALA A 195 21.68 -11.81 89.64
CA ALA A 195 23.08 -11.71 90.03
C ALA A 195 23.26 -11.75 91.56
N TYR A 196 22.40 -11.05 92.31
CA TYR A 196 22.45 -11.05 93.77
C TYR A 196 22.16 -12.45 94.34
N GLU A 197 21.14 -13.13 93.82
CA GLU A 197 20.80 -14.51 94.21
C GLU A 197 21.94 -15.48 93.89
N LYS A 198 22.58 -15.32 92.73
CA LYS A 198 23.78 -16.09 92.38
C LYS A 198 24.93 -15.85 93.37
N CYS A 199 25.21 -14.58 93.71
CA CYS A 199 26.23 -14.27 94.72
C CYS A 199 25.92 -14.89 96.08
N LEU A 200 24.65 -14.88 96.53
CA LEU A 200 24.26 -15.56 97.76
C LEU A 200 24.55 -17.06 97.68
N ASN A 201 24.22 -17.71 96.56
CA ASN A 201 24.48 -19.13 96.34
C ASN A 201 25.99 -19.45 96.32
N ASP A 202 26.81 -18.58 95.75
CA ASP A 202 28.26 -18.77 95.67
C ASP A 202 28.96 -18.53 97.03
N VAL A 203 28.45 -17.61 97.84
CA VAL A 203 29.07 -17.21 99.13
C VAL A 203 28.60 -18.10 100.30
N ASN A 204 27.33 -18.51 100.32
CA ASN A 204 26.76 -19.28 101.41
C ASN A 204 27.51 -20.57 101.82
N PRO A 205 28.18 -21.32 100.91
CA PRO A 205 28.98 -22.49 101.28
C PRO A 205 30.16 -22.17 102.22
N PHE A 206 30.65 -20.93 102.23
CA PHE A 206 31.84 -20.54 103.00
C PHE A 206 31.53 -20.07 104.43
N PHE A 207 30.25 -19.89 104.79
CA PHE A 207 29.84 -19.34 106.08
C PHE A 207 28.87 -20.26 106.82
N SER A 208 29.04 -20.39 108.14
CA SER A 208 28.16 -21.21 108.99
C SER A 208 26.74 -20.63 109.09
N SER A 209 26.59 -19.30 108.94
CA SER A 209 25.31 -18.62 108.85
C SER A 209 24.95 -18.37 107.38
N LYS A 210 23.74 -18.73 106.98
CA LYS A 210 23.25 -18.47 105.62
C LYS A 210 22.82 -17.01 105.46
N PHE A 211 23.32 -16.35 104.41
CA PHE A 211 22.80 -15.09 103.92
C PHE A 211 21.53 -15.34 103.10
N THR A 212 20.49 -14.54 103.34
CA THR A 212 19.19 -14.59 102.65
C THR A 212 18.97 -13.31 101.83
N ASN A 213 18.00 -13.34 100.91
CA ASN A 213 17.65 -12.18 100.09
C ASN A 213 16.67 -11.21 100.79
N GLU A 214 16.34 -11.40 102.07
CA GLU A 214 15.33 -10.63 102.82
C GLU A 214 15.63 -9.13 102.90
N ARG A 215 16.91 -8.75 102.88
CA ARG A 215 17.36 -7.34 102.90
C ARG A 215 17.55 -6.74 101.51
N SER A 216 17.29 -7.51 100.45
CA SER A 216 17.36 -7.01 99.08
C SER A 216 16.19 -6.08 98.79
N GLY A 217 16.44 -5.00 98.04
CA GLY A 217 15.37 -4.13 97.53
C GLY A 217 14.41 -4.84 96.57
N PHE A 218 14.76 -6.04 96.09
CA PHE A 218 13.94 -6.88 95.22
C PHE A 218 13.33 -8.10 95.95
N HIS A 219 13.37 -8.14 97.28
CA HIS A 219 12.79 -9.24 98.05
C HIS A 219 11.28 -9.34 97.79
N GLY A 220 10.81 -10.52 97.39
CA GLY A 220 9.39 -10.77 97.08
C GLY A 220 8.89 -10.14 95.78
N VAL A 221 9.73 -9.44 95.02
CA VAL A 221 9.37 -8.83 93.73
C VAL A 221 9.64 -9.81 92.60
N ASP A 222 8.67 -10.04 91.72
CA ASP A 222 8.84 -10.84 90.51
C ASP A 222 9.35 -9.98 89.35
N THR A 223 10.66 -9.75 89.34
CA THR A 223 11.32 -8.94 88.32
C THR A 223 11.38 -9.63 86.95
N GLU A 224 11.32 -10.96 86.91
CA GLU A 224 11.32 -11.71 85.64
C GLU A 224 9.96 -11.57 84.95
N ALA A 225 8.86 -11.78 85.68
CA ALA A 225 7.53 -11.53 85.14
C ALA A 225 7.33 -10.06 84.72
N ALA A 226 7.89 -9.10 85.47
CA ALA A 226 7.84 -7.69 85.08
C ALA A 226 8.61 -7.41 83.78
N TYR A 227 9.73 -8.09 83.54
CA TYR A 227 10.47 -8.01 82.29
C TYR A 227 9.69 -8.63 81.12
N ASP A 228 9.08 -9.80 81.32
CA ASP A 228 8.25 -10.45 80.29
C ASP A 228 7.06 -9.57 79.90
N VAL A 229 6.38 -8.95 80.87
CA VAL A 229 5.29 -7.98 80.61
C VAL A 229 5.79 -6.77 79.81
N ALA A 230 6.98 -6.25 80.11
CA ALA A 230 7.56 -5.13 79.37
C ALA A 230 7.93 -5.51 77.92
N VAL A 231 8.45 -6.73 77.72
CA VAL A 231 8.73 -7.27 76.38
C VAL A 231 7.44 -7.45 75.59
N ASP A 232 6.38 -8.00 76.20
CA ASP A 232 5.08 -8.14 75.56
C ASP A 232 4.46 -6.78 75.20
N ALA A 233 4.61 -5.78 76.07
CA ALA A 233 4.15 -4.42 75.80
C ALA A 233 4.91 -3.77 74.62
N TYR A 234 6.23 -4.00 74.52
CA TYR A 234 7.05 -3.52 73.40
C TYR A 234 6.68 -4.21 72.07
N ASN A 235 6.51 -5.54 72.09
CA ASN A 235 6.17 -6.31 70.88
C ASN A 235 4.78 -5.97 70.32
N ASN A 236 3.85 -5.53 71.19
CA ASN A 236 2.50 -5.13 70.81
C ASN A 236 2.32 -3.61 70.78
N LEU A 237 3.41 -2.84 70.67
CA LEU A 237 3.38 -1.39 70.72
C LEU A 237 2.65 -0.82 69.48
N SER A 238 1.64 0.01 69.74
CA SER A 238 1.00 0.81 68.69
C SER A 238 1.72 2.15 68.57
N ILE A 239 2.26 2.43 67.39
CA ILE A 239 2.91 3.71 67.07
C ILE A 239 1.98 4.50 66.15
N PRO A 240 1.28 5.55 66.63
CA PRO A 240 0.31 6.30 65.82
C PRO A 240 0.90 6.92 64.55
N THR A 241 2.21 7.17 64.53
CA THR A 241 2.93 7.65 63.35
C THR A 241 2.93 6.62 62.22
N LEU A 242 2.95 5.31 62.51
CA LEU A 242 2.84 4.26 61.49
C LEU A 242 1.47 4.33 60.80
N ASP A 243 0.38 4.46 61.55
CA ASP A 243 -0.96 4.60 60.97
C ASP A 243 -1.08 5.85 60.07
N ARG A 244 -0.32 6.90 60.35
CA ARG A 244 -0.26 8.10 59.49
C ARG A 244 0.54 7.84 58.21
N ILE A 245 1.65 7.12 58.31
CA ILE A 245 2.47 6.72 57.15
C ILE A 245 1.69 5.77 56.25
N ASP A 246 1.01 4.77 56.81
CA ASP A 246 0.21 3.81 56.03
C ASP A 246 -0.90 4.52 55.25
N ARG A 247 -1.63 5.44 55.90
CA ARG A 247 -2.61 6.29 55.21
C ARG A 247 -2.00 7.17 54.13
N CYS A 248 -0.73 7.56 54.24
CA CYS A 248 -0.02 8.28 53.18
C CYS A 248 0.27 7.37 51.99
N LEU A 249 0.73 6.15 52.24
CA LEU A 249 1.09 5.16 51.22
C LEU A 249 -0.10 4.64 50.40
N GLU A 250 -1.31 4.68 50.93
CA GLU A 250 -2.53 4.27 50.22
C GLU A 250 -2.99 5.26 49.12
N ALA A 251 -2.45 6.48 49.09
CA ALA A 251 -2.88 7.51 48.13
C ALA A 251 -2.04 7.50 46.84
N GLU A 252 -2.62 7.97 45.73
CA GLU A 252 -1.91 8.09 44.44
C GLU A 252 -0.74 9.08 44.48
N ASP A 253 -0.83 10.10 45.36
CA ASP A 253 0.17 11.14 45.61
C ASP A 253 0.99 10.87 46.88
N TYR A 254 1.25 9.60 47.18
CA TYR A 254 1.88 9.18 48.44
C TYR A 254 3.20 9.90 48.75
N VAL A 255 4.05 10.16 47.75
CA VAL A 255 5.33 10.86 47.94
C VAL A 255 5.12 12.29 48.41
N ASP A 256 4.21 13.04 47.78
CA ASP A 256 3.87 14.41 48.17
C ASP A 256 3.34 14.46 49.61
N ARG A 257 2.48 13.50 49.98
CA ARG A 257 1.92 13.40 51.32
C ARG A 257 2.96 13.00 52.37
N LEU A 258 3.90 12.11 52.03
CA LEU A 258 5.04 11.77 52.89
C LEU A 258 5.98 12.97 53.07
N HIS A 259 6.20 13.74 52.01
CA HIS A 259 6.95 14.99 52.08
C HIS A 259 6.34 15.96 53.08
N MET A 260 5.02 16.18 53.02
CA MET A 260 4.31 17.04 53.98
C MET A 260 4.34 16.48 55.40
N LEU A 261 4.28 15.15 55.55
CA LEU A 261 4.32 14.50 56.86
C LEU A 261 5.67 14.68 57.55
N PHE A 262 6.78 14.49 56.83
CA PHE A 262 8.14 14.56 57.38
C PHE A 262 8.74 15.96 57.38
N ASN A 263 8.31 16.82 56.45
CA ASN A 263 8.65 18.24 56.40
C ASN A 263 7.37 19.06 56.43
N PRO A 264 6.68 19.16 57.58
CA PRO A 264 5.57 20.09 57.70
C PRO A 264 6.15 21.48 57.44
N THR A 265 5.76 22.08 56.32
CA THR A 265 6.11 23.45 55.98
C THR A 265 5.83 24.28 57.22
N LYS A 266 6.80 25.08 57.68
CA LYS A 266 6.56 26.10 58.71
C LYS A 266 5.58 27.11 58.14
N GLU A 267 4.28 26.81 58.17
CA GLU A 267 3.26 27.77 57.79
C GLU A 267 3.25 28.89 58.82
N GLY A 268 3.61 30.10 58.36
CA GLY A 268 3.10 31.35 58.88
C GLY A 268 3.45 31.70 60.33
N LYS A 269 4.71 32.03 60.62
CA LYS A 269 4.98 33.07 61.64
C LYS A 269 4.58 34.40 61.00
N GLY A 270 3.29 34.70 61.05
CA GLY A 270 2.74 35.98 60.62
C GLY A 270 3.45 37.11 61.33
N THR A 271 4.17 37.92 60.55
CA THR A 271 4.53 39.28 60.90
C THR A 271 3.25 40.06 61.14
N SER A 272 2.77 40.09 62.38
CA SER A 272 1.86 41.14 62.84
C SER A 272 2.70 42.21 63.50
N GLY A 273 3.18 43.14 62.68
CA GLY A 273 3.43 44.49 63.19
C GLY A 273 2.10 45.09 63.61
N SER A 274 2.00 45.52 64.85
CA SER A 274 1.08 46.59 65.24
C SER A 274 1.85 47.54 66.11
N ASN A 275 2.29 48.60 65.43
CA ASN A 275 2.66 49.87 66.01
C ASN A 275 1.34 50.58 66.33
N VAL A 276 1.03 50.85 67.60
CA VAL A 276 0.10 51.90 68.01
C VAL A 276 0.59 52.48 69.34
N GLU A 277 0.99 53.75 69.23
CA GLU A 277 1.17 54.82 70.25
C GLU A 277 2.18 54.63 71.39
#